data_AF-A0A640L9S8-F1
#
_entry.id   AF-A0A640L9S8-F1
#
_cell.length_a   1.000
_cell.length_b   1.000
_cell.length_c   1.000
_cell.angle_alpha   90.00
_cell.angle_beta   90.00
_cell.angle_gamma   90.00
#
_symmetry.space_group_name_H-M   'P 1'
#
loop_
_entity.id
_entity.type
_entity.pdbx_description
1 polymer ?
#
loop_
_entity_poly.entity_id
_entity_poly.type
_entity_poly.pdbx_seq_one_letter_code
_entity_poly.pdbx_strand_id
1 'polypeptide(L)'
;MLSIIYDRGYYFEKKYMKALVVATTLAIPFAAYSTPALAAIKIEANQSVAASDRTYDTEIKIYKDQKDEPSMVSQYIKDPKVAIVAGKKL
;
A
#
# COMPACT_ATOMS: atom_id res chain seq x y z
N MET A 1 38.27 -40.07 -28.22
CA MET A 1 38.56 -38.63 -28.20
C MET A 1 37.41 -37.74 -28.71
N LEU A 2 36.19 -38.26 -28.92
CA LEU A 2 35.03 -37.46 -29.42
C LEU A 2 33.98 -37.15 -28.34
N SER A 3 33.95 -37.92 -27.25
CA SER A 3 32.96 -37.77 -26.16
C SER A 3 33.17 -36.51 -25.30
N ILE A 4 34.44 -36.12 -25.07
CA ILE A 4 34.79 -34.95 -24.23
C ILE A 4 34.35 -33.62 -24.88
N ILE A 5 34.28 -33.58 -26.23
CA ILE A 5 33.90 -32.38 -26.99
C ILE A 5 32.38 -32.14 -26.89
N TYR A 6 31.58 -33.21 -27.03
CA TYR A 6 30.13 -33.15 -26.88
C TYR A 6 29.70 -32.74 -25.47
N ASP A 7 30.34 -33.32 -24.46
CA ASP A 7 30.03 -33.04 -23.07
C ASP A 7 30.33 -31.57 -22.73
N ARG A 8 31.49 -31.06 -23.15
CA ARG A 8 31.89 -29.66 -22.91
C ARG A 8 30.98 -28.64 -23.62
N GLY A 9 30.49 -28.94 -24.83
CA GLY A 9 29.51 -28.09 -25.55
C GLY A 9 28.12 -28.10 -24.91
N TYR A 10 27.68 -29.26 -24.42
CA TYR A 10 26.38 -29.42 -23.76
C TYR A 10 26.33 -28.75 -22.37
N TYR A 11 27.45 -28.78 -21.62
CA TYR A 11 27.58 -28.04 -20.36
C TYR A 11 27.71 -26.53 -20.54
N PHE A 12 28.22 -26.07 -21.70
CA PHE A 12 28.32 -24.65 -22.03
C PHE A 12 26.92 -24.05 -22.22
N GLU A 13 26.11 -24.60 -23.13
CA GLU A 13 24.72 -24.20 -23.42
C GLU A 13 23.84 -24.01 -22.17
N LYS A 14 23.86 -24.97 -21.24
CA LYS A 14 23.05 -24.90 -20.01
C LYS A 14 23.46 -23.77 -19.06
N LYS A 15 24.74 -23.39 -19.04
CA LYS A 15 25.23 -22.28 -18.20
C LYS A 15 24.78 -20.92 -18.75
N TYR A 16 24.82 -20.71 -20.07
CA TYR A 16 24.39 -19.45 -20.69
C TYR A 16 22.89 -19.25 -20.65
N MET A 17 22.08 -20.31 -20.73
CA MET A 17 20.63 -20.19 -20.54
C MET A 17 20.27 -19.70 -19.13
N LYS A 18 20.94 -20.20 -18.09
CA LYS A 18 20.73 -19.71 -16.72
C LYS A 18 21.16 -18.26 -16.58
N ALA A 19 22.28 -17.86 -17.19
CA ALA A 19 22.75 -16.49 -17.20
C ALA A 19 21.79 -15.54 -17.95
N LEU A 20 21.21 -15.99 -19.07
CA LEU A 20 20.22 -15.24 -19.85
C LEU A 20 18.91 -15.04 -19.07
N VAL A 21 18.43 -16.08 -18.37
CA VAL A 21 17.26 -15.98 -17.48
C VAL A 21 17.54 -14.99 -16.34
N VAL A 22 18.72 -15.05 -15.71
CA VAL A 22 19.09 -14.09 -14.66
C VAL A 22 19.20 -12.66 -15.20
N ALA A 23 19.84 -12.45 -16.35
CA ALA A 23 19.97 -11.13 -16.98
C ALA A 23 18.61 -10.54 -17.39
N THR A 24 17.69 -11.35 -17.93
CA THR A 24 16.34 -10.90 -18.28
C THR A 24 15.52 -10.55 -17.04
N THR A 25 15.65 -11.29 -15.93
CA THR A 25 14.99 -10.92 -14.66
C THR A 25 15.57 -9.64 -14.03
N LEU A 26 16.88 -9.42 -14.14
CA LEU A 26 17.54 -8.20 -13.65
C LEU A 26 17.27 -6.97 -14.52
N ALA A 27 16.83 -7.13 -15.77
CA ALA A 27 16.42 -6.02 -16.65
C ALA A 27 14.97 -5.54 -16.39
N ILE A 28 14.18 -6.28 -15.61
CA ILE A 28 12.77 -5.99 -15.32
C ILE A 28 12.51 -4.98 -14.16
N PRO A 29 13.48 -4.41 -13.39
CA PRO A 29 13.08 -3.49 -12.32
C PRO A 29 12.76 -2.06 -12.79
N PHE A 30 13.04 -1.69 -14.05
CA PHE A 30 12.84 -0.31 -14.52
C PHE A 30 11.69 -0.09 -15.52
N ALA A 31 11.08 -1.13 -16.09
CA ALA A 31 9.93 -0.96 -16.99
C ALA A 31 8.57 -0.86 -16.26
N ALA A 32 8.53 -1.17 -14.96
CA ALA A 32 7.31 -1.16 -14.16
C ALA A 32 6.96 0.23 -13.57
N TYR A 33 7.84 1.23 -13.74
CA TYR A 33 7.60 2.57 -13.22
C TYR A 33 7.63 3.59 -14.35
N SER A 34 6.52 4.31 -14.47
CA SER A 34 6.35 5.50 -15.31
C SER A 34 5.85 5.27 -16.74
N THR A 35 4.66 4.68 -16.87
CA THR A 35 3.75 5.13 -17.93
C THR A 35 2.90 6.28 -17.36
N PRO A 36 2.87 7.47 -18.00
CA PRO A 36 2.02 8.57 -17.55
C PRO A 36 0.53 8.20 -17.57
N ALA A 37 0.14 7.19 -18.35
CA ALA A 37 -1.21 6.63 -18.36
C ALA A 37 -1.63 6.01 -17.01
N LEU A 38 -0.75 5.26 -16.32
CA LEU A 38 -1.06 4.72 -14.99
C LEU A 38 -1.09 5.82 -13.92
N ALA A 39 -0.26 6.86 -14.08
CA ALA A 39 -0.28 8.03 -13.21
C ALA A 39 -1.56 8.84 -13.38
N ALA A 40 -2.05 9.01 -14.61
CA ALA A 40 -3.33 9.67 -14.90
C ALA A 40 -4.52 8.93 -14.27
N ILE A 41 -4.56 7.59 -14.38
CA ILE A 41 -5.60 6.76 -13.73
C ILE A 41 -5.54 6.89 -12.20
N LYS A 42 -4.33 6.98 -11.61
CA LYS A 42 -4.18 7.23 -10.17
C LYS A 42 -4.60 8.66 -9.77
N ILE A 43 -4.41 9.65 -10.62
CA ILE A 43 -4.85 11.04 -10.36
C ILE A 43 -6.38 11.11 -10.44
N GLU A 44 -7.00 10.42 -11.39
CA GLU A 44 -8.46 10.33 -11.55
C GLU A 44 -9.12 9.55 -10.39
N ALA A 45 -8.49 8.48 -9.90
CA ALA A 45 -8.93 7.79 -8.68
C ALA A 45 -8.72 8.61 -7.38
N ASN A 46 -7.82 9.61 -7.41
CA ASN A 46 -7.64 10.60 -6.33
C ASN A 46 -8.42 11.88 -6.57
N GLN A 47 -9.26 11.95 -7.62
CA GLN A 47 -10.27 12.99 -7.71
C GLN A 47 -11.23 12.74 -6.54
N SER A 48 -10.95 13.46 -5.45
CA SER A 48 -11.74 13.58 -4.24
C SER A 48 -13.20 13.30 -4.57
N VAL A 49 -13.64 12.06 -4.33
CA VAL A 49 -15.04 11.76 -4.15
C VAL A 49 -15.39 12.62 -2.96
N ALA A 50 -16.00 13.78 -3.22
CA ALA A 50 -16.33 14.78 -2.22
C ALA A 50 -16.78 14.03 -0.97
N ALA A 51 -15.98 14.10 0.09
CA ALA A 51 -16.16 13.27 1.27
C ALA A 51 -17.59 13.48 1.73
N SER A 52 -18.43 12.48 1.45
CA SER A 52 -19.87 12.65 1.54
C SER A 52 -20.20 12.95 2.99
N ASP A 53 -21.12 13.87 3.22
CA ASP A 53 -21.51 14.23 4.56
C ASP A 53 -22.02 12.97 5.28
N ARG A 54 -21.32 12.57 6.34
CA ARG A 54 -21.55 11.31 7.07
C ARG A 54 -21.42 11.55 8.55
N THR A 55 -22.33 10.94 9.31
CA THR A 55 -22.31 10.95 10.76
C THR A 55 -22.00 9.55 11.26
N TYR A 56 -21.10 9.45 12.22
CA TYR A 56 -20.71 8.19 12.85
C TYR A 56 -21.01 8.25 14.33
N ASP A 57 -21.62 7.19 14.86
CA ASP A 57 -21.65 6.97 16.30
C ASP A 57 -20.22 6.68 16.77
N THR A 58 -19.84 7.22 17.93
CA THR A 58 -18.50 7.08 18.47
C THR A 58 -18.54 6.78 19.96
N GLU A 59 -17.38 6.47 20.53
CA GLU A 59 -17.21 6.28 21.96
C GLU A 59 -16.18 7.31 22.46
N ILE A 60 -16.58 8.17 23.39
CA ILE A 60 -15.69 9.16 23.99
C ILE A 60 -15.31 8.70 25.41
N LYS A 61 -14.01 8.55 25.66
CA LYS A 61 -13.46 8.29 27.00
C LYS A 61 -12.91 9.60 27.57
N ILE A 62 -13.44 10.02 28.73
CA ILE A 62 -12.99 11.23 29.42
C ILE A 62 -12.24 10.81 30.68
N TYR A 63 -11.03 11.35 30.84
CA TYR A 63 -10.16 11.09 31.98
C TYR A 63 -10.10 12.30 32.91
N LYS A 64 -9.68 12.06 34.15
CA LYS A 64 -9.41 13.15 35.10
C LYS A 64 -8.18 13.94 34.64
N ASP A 65 -8.09 15.19 35.07
CA ASP A 65 -6.91 15.98 34.81
C ASP A 65 -5.67 15.32 35.42
N GLN A 66 -4.61 15.20 34.63
CA GLN A 66 -3.31 14.59 35.00
C GLN A 66 -3.38 13.14 35.52
N LYS A 67 -4.47 12.38 35.29
CA LYS A 67 -4.62 10.98 35.74
C LYS A 67 -5.32 10.12 34.71
N ASP A 68 -4.88 8.87 34.59
CA ASP A 68 -5.48 7.87 33.68
C ASP A 68 -6.77 7.20 34.23
N GLU A 69 -7.41 7.83 35.21
CA GLU A 69 -8.67 7.37 35.79
C GLU A 69 -9.87 7.98 35.04
N PRO A 70 -10.96 7.22 34.81
CA PRO A 70 -12.15 7.74 34.18
C PRO A 70 -12.76 8.88 35.01
N SER A 71 -13.16 9.94 34.31
CA SER A 71 -13.81 11.09 34.91
C SER A 71 -15.30 10.84 35.07
N MET A 72 -15.87 11.34 36.18
CA MET A 72 -17.32 11.43 36.39
C MET A 72 -18.01 12.22 35.28
N VAL A 73 -17.30 13.07 34.54
CA VAL A 73 -17.84 13.81 33.39
C VAL A 73 -18.35 12.87 32.29
N SER A 74 -17.74 11.69 32.14
CA SER A 74 -18.11 10.72 31.10
C SER A 74 -19.59 10.31 31.15
N GLN A 75 -20.19 10.24 32.35
CA GLN A 75 -21.59 9.83 32.52
C GLN A 75 -22.61 10.85 31.99
N TYR A 76 -22.17 12.08 31.74
CA TYR A 76 -23.02 13.16 31.23
C TYR A 76 -22.99 13.28 29.71
N ILE A 77 -22.05 12.58 29.04
CA ILE A 77 -22.03 12.48 27.59
C ILE A 77 -22.99 11.37 27.18
N LYS A 78 -24.01 11.73 26.40
CA LYS A 78 -24.97 10.79 25.82
C LYS A 78 -24.82 10.79 24.32
N ASP A 79 -24.77 9.59 23.74
CA ASP A 79 -24.77 9.35 22.29
C ASP A 79 -23.81 10.26 21.51
N PRO A 80 -22.50 10.18 21.78
CA PRO A 80 -21.56 11.03 21.08
C PRO A 80 -21.49 10.64 19.60
N LYS A 81 -21.54 11.65 18.73
CA LYS A 81 -21.49 11.49 17.28
C LYS A 81 -20.44 12.42 16.70
N VAL A 82 -19.84 12.01 15.60
CA VAL A 82 -18.92 12.83 14.81
C VAL A 82 -19.45 13.00 13.41
N ALA A 83 -19.47 14.24 12.92
CA ALA A 83 -19.85 14.54 11.55
C ALA A 83 -18.60 14.81 10.72
N ILE A 84 -18.53 14.22 9.53
CA ILE A 84 -17.58 14.61 8.48
C ILE A 84 -18.38 15.41 7.47
N VAL A 85 -18.03 16.70 7.31
CA VAL A 85 -18.67 17.60 6.35
C VAL A 85 -17.60 18.19 5.45
N ALA A 86 -17.74 18.00 4.14
CA ALA A 86 -16.73 18.44 3.16
C ALA A 86 -15.28 18.03 3.54
N GLY A 87 -15.13 16.83 4.12
CA GLY A 87 -13.84 16.27 4.54
C GLY A 87 -13.28 16.82 5.86
N LYS A 88 -14.01 17.70 6.55
CA LYS A 88 -13.62 18.22 7.87
C LYS A 88 -14.40 17.50 8.98
N LYS A 89 -13.70 17.14 10.05
CA LYS A 89 -14.29 16.59 11.27
C LYS A 89 -14.85 17.73 12.13
N LEU A 90 -16.12 17.63 12.47
CA LEU A 90 -16.85 18.53 13.36
C LEU A 90 -17.23 17.81 14.66
#